data_AF-A0A4R4W9P3-F1
#
_entry.id   AF-A0A4R4W9P3-F1
#
_cell.length_a   1.000
_cell.length_b   1.000
_cell.length_c   1.000
_cell.angle_alpha   90.00
_cell.angle_beta   90.00
_cell.angle_gamma   90.00
#
_symmetry.space_group_name_H-M   'P 1'
#
loop_
_entity.id
_entity.type
_entity.pdbx_description
1 polymer ?
#
loop_
_entity_poly.entity_id
_entity_poly.type
_entity_poly.pdbx_seq_one_letter_code
_entity_poly.pdbx_strand_id
1 'polypeptide(L)'
;VVRLRLSGAGGYADLRGPNTCEVLDPGEVKLLRDRLGPDPLRADADPEVAWRRIGRSRTPVAVLLMDQSVVAGPGNIYRAEVLFRQGVDPRLPGRRLAREQWAGIWADLVALMADGVRAGRIDTVRPEHMPEAMGRPPRVDGHGGEVYVYRRAGQPCLVCGTAVALAELAGRNLFWCPGCQPPVG
;
A
#
# COMPACT_ATOMS: atom_id res chain seq x y z
N VAL A 1 14.23 14.30 12.79
CA VAL A 1 14.58 15.63 12.24
C VAL A 1 13.32 16.25 11.64
N VAL A 2 13.03 17.53 11.91
CA VAL A 2 11.93 18.26 11.24
C VAL A 2 12.43 18.64 9.84
N ARG A 3 11.69 18.25 8.80
CA ARG A 3 12.00 18.50 7.39
C ARG A 3 11.33 19.76 6.87
N LEU A 4 10.11 20.04 7.32
CA LEU A 4 9.37 21.27 7.06
C LEU A 4 8.52 21.61 8.28
N ARG A 5 8.48 22.89 8.63
CA ARG A 5 7.54 23.43 9.60
C ARG A 5 6.68 24.47 8.91
N LEU A 6 5.36 24.32 9.00
CA LEU A 6 4.41 25.38 8.68
C LEU A 6 3.99 26.02 9.99
N SER A 7 4.16 27.34 10.14
CA SER A 7 3.80 28.07 11.36
C SER A 7 2.88 29.24 11.06
N GLY A 8 1.87 29.43 11.89
CA GLY A 8 0.96 30.57 11.86
C GLY A 8 0.61 31.03 13.28
N ALA A 9 -0.20 32.08 13.40
CA ALA A 9 -0.55 32.67 14.70
C ALA A 9 -1.19 31.69 15.70
N GLY A 10 -1.83 30.62 15.23
CA GLY A 10 -2.51 29.61 16.04
C GLY A 10 -1.73 28.32 16.30
N GLY A 11 -0.49 28.19 15.83
CA GLY A 11 0.32 26.98 16.05
C GLY A 11 1.25 26.63 14.90
N TYR A 12 1.76 25.40 14.91
CA TYR A 12 2.65 24.88 13.88
C TYR A 12 2.36 23.41 13.54
N ALA A 13 2.69 23.02 12.30
CA ALA A 13 2.67 21.66 11.82
C ALA A 13 4.09 21.25 11.39
N ASP A 14 4.58 20.14 11.94
CA ASP A 14 5.89 19.57 11.62
C ASP A 14 5.77 18.37 10.69
N LEU A 15 6.40 18.46 9.54
CA LEU A 15 6.64 17.34 8.64
C LEU A 15 8.02 16.75 8.94
N ARG A 16 8.08 15.50 9.41
CA ARG A 16 9.35 14.85 9.85
C ARG A 16 9.76 13.64 9.00
N GLY A 17 8.78 12.95 8.41
CA GLY A 17 8.95 11.65 7.76
C GLY A 17 9.42 11.61 6.29
N PRO A 18 9.21 12.62 5.44
CA PRO A 18 9.59 12.52 4.03
C PRO A 18 11.10 12.37 3.83
N ASN A 19 11.45 11.65 2.76
CA ASN A 19 12.83 11.53 2.29
C ASN A 19 13.32 12.84 1.65
N THR A 20 12.42 13.54 0.94
CA THR A 20 12.69 14.79 0.23
C THR A 20 11.69 15.85 0.67
N CYS A 21 12.17 17.09 0.84
CA CYS A 21 11.33 18.26 1.09
C CYS A 21 11.99 19.46 0.41
N GLU A 22 11.39 19.96 -0.66
CA GLU A 22 11.97 20.97 -1.55
C GLU A 22 10.88 21.95 -2.04
N VAL A 23 11.31 23.16 -2.41
CA VAL A 23 10.45 24.17 -3.04
C VAL A 23 10.71 24.09 -4.53
N LEU A 24 9.66 23.86 -5.32
CA LEU A 24 9.72 23.69 -6.77
C LEU A 24 8.98 24.83 -7.47
N ASP A 25 9.51 25.27 -8.60
CA ASP A 25 8.80 26.15 -9.51
C ASP A 25 7.67 25.40 -10.26
N PRO A 26 6.71 26.10 -10.90
CA PRO A 26 5.61 25.45 -11.60
C PRO A 26 6.03 24.45 -12.69
N GLY A 27 7.15 24.70 -13.38
CA GLY A 27 7.70 23.81 -14.40
C GLY A 27 8.30 22.55 -13.79
N GLU A 28 9.03 22.67 -12.69
CA GLU A 28 9.57 21.54 -11.92
C GLU A 28 8.45 20.69 -11.30
N VAL A 29 7.38 21.30 -10.78
CA VAL A 29 6.19 20.59 -10.30
C VAL A 29 5.55 19.76 -11.42
N LYS A 30 5.45 20.33 -12.64
CA LYS A 30 4.95 19.60 -13.80
C LYS A 30 5.84 18.41 -14.12
N LEU A 31 7.16 18.61 -14.20
CA LEU A 31 8.12 17.53 -14.46
C LEU A 31 8.09 16.42 -13.42
N LEU A 32 7.88 16.76 -12.14
CA LEU A 32 7.71 15.78 -11.07
C LEU A 32 6.44 14.94 -11.29
N ARG A 33 5.31 15.61 -11.57
CA ARG A 33 4.02 14.94 -11.80
C ARG A 33 4.03 14.06 -13.05
N ASP A 34 4.69 14.49 -14.12
CA ASP A 34 4.81 13.74 -15.37
C ASP A 34 5.57 12.40 -15.20
N ARG A 35 6.36 12.24 -14.12
CA ARG A 35 7.07 10.99 -13.79
C ARG A 35 6.24 10.00 -13.00
N LEU A 36 5.07 10.39 -12.49
CA LEU A 36 4.24 9.54 -11.67
C LEU A 36 3.51 8.48 -12.51
N GLY A 37 3.24 7.33 -11.89
CA GLY A 37 2.32 6.34 -12.41
C GLY A 37 0.86 6.82 -12.31
N PRO A 38 -0.09 6.06 -12.87
CA PRO A 38 -1.50 6.33 -12.67
C PRO A 38 -1.84 6.34 -11.17
N ASP A 39 -2.70 7.26 -10.76
CA ASP A 39 -3.16 7.44 -9.38
C ASP A 39 -4.55 6.84 -9.21
N PRO A 40 -4.75 5.81 -8.37
CA PRO A 40 -6.04 5.16 -8.15
C PRO A 40 -7.17 6.09 -7.67
N LEU A 41 -6.84 7.25 -7.11
CA LEU A 41 -7.85 8.24 -6.66
C LEU A 41 -8.39 9.11 -7.80
N ARG A 42 -7.77 9.06 -8.98
CA ARG A 42 -8.21 9.84 -10.13
C ARG A 42 -9.17 9.03 -10.99
N ALA A 43 -10.33 9.62 -11.29
CA ALA A 43 -11.35 8.99 -12.14
C ALA A 43 -10.88 8.73 -13.58
N ASP A 44 -9.88 9.48 -14.06
CA ASP A 44 -9.29 9.35 -15.40
C ASP A 44 -8.05 8.45 -15.43
N ALA A 45 -7.67 7.80 -14.32
CA ALA A 45 -6.51 6.93 -14.27
C ALA A 45 -6.71 5.64 -15.07
N ASP A 46 -5.78 5.36 -15.99
CA ASP A 46 -5.74 4.13 -16.77
C ASP A 46 -4.87 3.06 -16.06
N PRO A 47 -5.47 1.97 -15.51
CA PRO A 47 -4.71 0.87 -14.91
C PRO A 47 -3.78 0.16 -15.89
N GLU A 48 -4.02 0.28 -17.21
CA GLU A 48 -3.17 -0.36 -18.21
C GLU A 48 -1.77 0.23 -18.28
N VAL A 49 -1.61 1.50 -17.91
CA VAL A 49 -0.30 2.14 -17.83
C VAL A 49 0.59 1.41 -16.82
N ALA A 50 0.06 1.13 -15.63
CA ALA A 50 0.77 0.39 -14.60
C ALA A 50 0.95 -1.09 -14.99
N TRP A 51 -0.09 -1.73 -15.55
CA TRP A 51 -0.01 -3.11 -16.00
C TRP A 51 1.11 -3.34 -17.02
N ARG A 52 1.26 -2.47 -18.02
CA ARG A 52 2.32 -2.58 -19.04
C ARG A 52 3.72 -2.57 -18.42
N ARG A 53 3.93 -1.79 -17.34
CA ARG A 53 5.19 -1.74 -16.59
C ARG A 53 5.38 -2.99 -15.74
N ILE A 54 4.33 -3.42 -15.03
CA ILE A 54 4.37 -4.59 -14.14
C ILE A 54 4.60 -5.88 -14.93
N GLY A 55 3.79 -6.13 -15.97
CA GLY A 55 3.79 -7.36 -16.76
C GLY A 55 5.09 -7.61 -17.55
N ARG A 56 5.97 -6.62 -17.67
CA ARG A 56 7.30 -6.76 -18.30
C ARG A 56 8.44 -6.92 -17.30
N SER A 57 8.17 -6.71 -16.01
CA SER A 57 9.21 -6.58 -15.00
C SER A 57 9.57 -7.90 -14.34
N ARG A 58 10.87 -8.13 -14.11
CA ARG A 58 11.37 -9.22 -13.26
C ARG A 58 11.36 -8.86 -11.78
N THR A 59 11.14 -7.59 -11.46
CA THR A 59 11.10 -7.06 -10.10
C THR A 59 9.87 -7.63 -9.36
N PRO A 60 9.99 -7.95 -8.06
CA PRO A 60 8.85 -8.36 -7.24
C PRO A 60 7.69 -7.36 -7.30
N VAL A 61 6.45 -7.86 -7.35
CA VAL A 61 5.23 -7.04 -7.37
C VAL A 61 5.14 -6.11 -6.15
N ALA A 62 5.59 -6.55 -4.97
CA ALA A 62 5.67 -5.72 -3.78
C ALA A 62 6.66 -4.54 -3.91
N VAL A 63 7.70 -4.66 -4.73
CA VAL A 63 8.60 -3.53 -4.99
C VAL A 63 7.97 -2.59 -6.01
N LEU A 64 7.34 -3.13 -7.06
CA LEU A 64 6.65 -2.34 -8.09
C LEU A 64 5.49 -1.50 -7.52
N LEU A 65 4.74 -2.03 -6.55
CA LEU A 65 3.67 -1.27 -5.87
C LEU A 65 4.18 -0.11 -5.00
N MET A 66 5.47 -0.07 -4.64
CA MET A 66 6.07 1.08 -3.93
C MET A 66 6.66 2.12 -4.88
N ASP A 67 6.87 1.75 -6.14
CA ASP A 67 7.46 2.63 -7.14
C ASP A 67 6.40 3.62 -7.62
N GLN A 68 6.55 4.88 -7.20
CA GLN A 68 5.61 5.96 -7.54
C GLN A 68 5.57 6.26 -9.04
N SER A 69 6.55 5.81 -9.82
CA SER A 69 6.51 5.87 -11.28
C SER A 69 5.70 4.71 -11.89
N VAL A 70 5.42 3.63 -11.15
CA VAL A 70 4.60 2.51 -11.62
C VAL A 70 3.15 2.71 -11.21
N VAL A 71 2.88 3.01 -9.94
CA VAL A 71 1.56 3.38 -9.40
C VAL A 71 1.77 4.48 -8.36
N ALA A 72 1.10 5.62 -8.52
CA ALA A 72 1.23 6.73 -7.59
C ALA A 72 0.27 6.55 -6.41
N GLY A 73 0.76 6.78 -5.19
CA GLY A 73 -0.06 6.80 -3.97
C GLY A 73 0.13 5.62 -3.02
N PRO A 74 0.08 4.33 -3.46
CA PRO A 74 0.26 3.21 -2.55
C PRO A 74 1.58 3.27 -1.79
N GLY A 75 1.47 3.23 -0.46
CA GLY A 75 2.59 3.10 0.46
C GLY A 75 2.70 1.70 1.04
N ASN A 76 3.50 1.54 2.09
CA ASN A 76 3.79 0.21 2.64
C ASN A 76 2.56 -0.53 3.19
N ILE A 77 1.58 0.22 3.72
CA ILE A 77 0.32 -0.36 4.22
C ILE A 77 -0.47 -0.92 3.04
N TYR A 78 -0.87 -0.07 2.09
CA TYR A 78 -1.65 -0.51 0.93
C TYR A 78 -0.97 -1.64 0.17
N ARG A 79 0.35 -1.57 -0.08
CA ARG A 79 1.10 -2.67 -0.69
C ARG A 79 0.85 -4.01 0.02
N ALA A 80 1.03 -4.06 1.34
CA ALA A 80 0.93 -5.29 2.09
C ALA A 80 -0.51 -5.82 2.07
N GLU A 81 -1.47 -4.91 2.24
CA GLU A 81 -2.88 -5.25 2.38
C GLU A 81 -3.53 -5.67 1.08
N VAL A 82 -3.29 -4.98 -0.05
CA VAL A 82 -3.89 -5.39 -1.34
C VAL A 82 -3.30 -6.68 -1.87
N LEU A 83 -2.01 -6.93 -1.66
CA LEU A 83 -1.41 -8.22 -2.03
C LEU A 83 -1.98 -9.35 -1.18
N PHE A 84 -2.20 -9.12 0.11
CA PHE A 84 -2.86 -10.08 0.98
C PHE A 84 -4.29 -10.39 0.53
N ARG A 85 -5.09 -9.34 0.28
CA ARG A 85 -6.49 -9.47 -0.15
C ARG A 85 -6.67 -10.23 -1.46
N GLN A 86 -5.63 -10.24 -2.30
CA GLN A 86 -5.60 -10.92 -3.59
C GLN A 86 -4.81 -12.25 -3.55
N GLY A 87 -4.34 -12.68 -2.37
CA GLY A 87 -3.60 -13.95 -2.20
C GLY A 87 -2.28 -14.00 -2.98
N VAL A 88 -1.68 -12.84 -3.28
CA VAL A 88 -0.49 -12.75 -4.13
C VAL A 88 0.77 -12.83 -3.26
N ASP A 89 1.70 -13.73 -3.60
CA ASP A 89 3.05 -13.70 -3.03
C ASP A 89 3.72 -12.35 -3.33
N PRO A 90 4.10 -11.56 -2.31
CA PRO A 90 4.75 -10.27 -2.54
C PRO A 90 6.05 -10.36 -3.34
N ARG A 91 6.71 -11.53 -3.36
CA ARG A 91 7.95 -11.78 -4.09
C ARG A 91 7.72 -12.20 -5.54
N LEU A 92 6.47 -12.41 -5.96
CA LEU A 92 6.12 -12.77 -7.32
C LEU A 92 6.68 -11.72 -8.30
N PRO A 93 7.52 -12.10 -9.28
CA PRO A 93 7.96 -11.17 -10.32
C PRO A 93 6.74 -10.59 -11.05
N GLY A 94 6.74 -9.27 -11.31
CA GLY A 94 5.59 -8.60 -11.95
C GLY A 94 5.14 -9.26 -13.26
N ARG A 95 6.07 -9.74 -14.07
CA ARG A 95 5.80 -10.49 -15.31
C ARG A 95 5.09 -11.84 -15.13
N ARG A 96 5.01 -12.36 -13.90
CA ARG A 96 4.27 -13.58 -13.55
C ARG A 96 2.94 -13.29 -12.87
N LEU A 97 2.64 -12.02 -12.55
CA LEU A 97 1.34 -11.65 -11.99
C LEU A 97 0.25 -11.91 -13.02
N ALA A 98 -0.85 -12.56 -12.62
CA ALA A 98 -1.98 -12.73 -13.51
C ALA A 98 -2.69 -11.39 -13.75
N ARG A 99 -3.27 -11.23 -14.93
CA ARG A 99 -3.97 -10.00 -15.31
C ARG A 99 -5.16 -9.72 -14.39
N GLU A 100 -5.86 -10.77 -13.99
CA GLU A 100 -7.02 -10.75 -13.10
C GLU A 100 -6.60 -10.35 -11.68
N GLN A 101 -5.45 -10.84 -11.21
CA GLN A 101 -4.89 -10.43 -9.93
C GLN A 101 -4.53 -8.94 -9.94
N TRP A 102 -3.96 -8.43 -11.03
CA TRP A 102 -3.72 -6.99 -11.17
C TRP A 102 -5.02 -6.19 -11.15
N ALA A 103 -6.05 -6.63 -11.88
CA ALA A 103 -7.35 -5.96 -11.87
C ALA A 103 -7.96 -5.92 -10.44
N GLY A 104 -7.84 -7.01 -9.68
CA GLY A 104 -8.26 -7.06 -8.28
C GLY A 104 -7.45 -6.14 -7.37
N ILE A 105 -6.12 -6.11 -7.52
CA ILE A 105 -5.24 -5.17 -6.81
C ILE A 105 -5.65 -3.73 -7.10
N TRP A 106 -5.86 -3.37 -8.37
CA TRP A 106 -6.24 -2.03 -8.77
C TRP A 106 -7.60 -1.63 -8.18
N ALA A 107 -8.60 -2.51 -8.26
CA ALA A 107 -9.92 -2.27 -7.68
C ALA A 107 -9.85 -2.06 -6.16
N ASP A 108 -9.06 -2.87 -5.45
CA ASP A 108 -8.81 -2.68 -4.02
C ASP A 108 -8.12 -1.33 -3.74
N LEU A 109 -7.13 -0.92 -4.53
CA LEU A 109 -6.47 0.37 -4.38
C LEU A 109 -7.44 1.53 -4.56
N VAL A 110 -8.24 1.53 -5.63
CA VAL A 110 -9.25 2.57 -5.90
C VAL A 110 -10.21 2.73 -4.71
N ALA A 111 -10.78 1.61 -4.25
CA ALA A 111 -11.76 1.63 -3.15
C ALA A 111 -11.12 2.03 -1.82
N LEU A 112 -10.05 1.32 -1.41
CA LEU A 112 -9.47 1.47 -0.08
C LEU A 112 -8.74 2.80 0.10
N MET A 113 -8.13 3.34 -0.95
CA MET A 113 -7.50 4.66 -0.87
C MET A 113 -8.54 5.77 -0.76
N ALA A 114 -9.66 5.67 -1.49
CA ALA A 114 -10.76 6.62 -1.39
C ALA A 114 -11.39 6.60 0.01
N ASP A 115 -11.59 5.41 0.57
CA ASP A 115 -12.03 5.24 1.96
C ASP A 115 -11.02 5.81 2.95
N GLY A 116 -9.73 5.60 2.71
CA GLY A 116 -8.66 6.14 3.56
C GLY A 116 -8.65 7.66 3.62
N VAL A 117 -8.86 8.33 2.47
CA VAL A 117 -9.01 9.79 2.40
C VAL A 117 -10.23 10.25 3.20
N ARG A 118 -11.37 9.58 3.02
CA ARG A 118 -12.63 9.93 3.67
C ARG A 118 -12.60 9.72 5.19
N ALA A 119 -12.00 8.62 5.65
CA ALA A 119 -12.01 8.21 7.05
C ALA A 119 -10.81 8.76 7.85
N GLY A 120 -9.78 9.28 7.18
CA GLY A 120 -8.54 9.73 7.80
C GLY A 120 -7.68 8.61 8.40
N ARG A 121 -7.97 7.35 8.05
CA ARG A 121 -7.28 6.13 8.53
C ARG A 121 -7.43 5.02 7.51
N ILE A 122 -6.56 4.01 7.57
CA ILE A 122 -6.55 2.91 6.60
C ILE A 122 -7.22 1.68 7.20
N ASP A 123 -8.44 1.38 6.74
CA ASP A 123 -9.21 0.18 7.06
C ASP A 123 -9.29 -0.71 5.83
N THR A 124 -8.72 -1.92 5.92
CA THR A 124 -8.56 -2.83 4.76
C THR A 124 -9.15 -4.21 4.99
N VAL A 125 -9.57 -4.50 6.22
CA VAL A 125 -10.22 -5.75 6.60
C VAL A 125 -11.63 -5.79 6.01
N ARG A 126 -11.97 -6.90 5.35
CA ARG A 126 -13.32 -7.13 4.80
C ARG A 126 -14.33 -7.32 5.94
N PRO A 127 -15.62 -6.99 5.74
CA PRO A 127 -16.65 -7.06 6.79
C PRO A 127 -16.71 -8.39 7.54
N GLU A 128 -16.53 -9.51 6.84
CA GLU A 128 -16.55 -10.87 7.41
C GLU A 128 -15.37 -11.17 8.35
N HIS A 129 -14.32 -10.35 8.34
CA HIS A 129 -13.12 -10.49 9.17
C HIS A 129 -12.95 -9.33 10.18
N MET A 130 -13.97 -8.48 10.29
CA MET A 130 -14.00 -7.34 11.20
C MET A 130 -14.05 -7.82 12.67
N PRO A 131 -13.56 -7.03 13.65
CA PRO A 131 -13.56 -7.44 15.06
C PRO A 131 -14.89 -8.03 15.55
N GLU A 132 -16.01 -7.38 15.21
CA GLU A 132 -17.36 -7.76 15.62
C GLU A 132 -17.80 -9.08 14.97
N ALA A 133 -17.46 -9.30 13.71
CA ALA A 133 -17.79 -10.52 12.96
C ALA A 133 -17.01 -11.74 13.48
N MET A 134 -15.78 -11.53 13.97
CA MET A 134 -14.91 -12.59 14.48
C MET A 134 -14.91 -12.74 16.01
N GLY A 135 -15.63 -11.87 16.75
CA GLY A 135 -15.61 -11.87 18.20
C GLY A 135 -14.23 -11.58 18.81
N ARG A 136 -13.41 -10.74 18.15
CA ARG A 136 -12.06 -10.36 18.60
C ARG A 136 -12.02 -8.88 19.00
N PRO A 137 -11.07 -8.45 19.86
CA PRO A 137 -10.89 -7.02 20.11
C PRO A 137 -10.40 -6.28 18.85
N PRO A 138 -10.71 -4.98 18.72
CA PRO A 138 -10.16 -4.13 17.67
C PRO A 138 -8.65 -3.95 17.83
N ARG A 139 -7.98 -3.64 16.73
CA ARG A 139 -6.55 -3.38 16.67
C ARG A 139 -6.22 -2.07 17.37
N VAL A 140 -5.20 -2.10 18.22
CA VAL A 140 -4.65 -0.92 18.91
C VAL A 140 -3.28 -0.59 18.30
N ASP A 141 -3.23 0.45 17.47
CA ASP A 141 -1.99 1.00 16.88
C ASP A 141 -2.10 2.52 16.77
N GLY A 142 -0.98 3.23 16.91
CA GLY A 142 -0.95 4.69 16.85
C GLY A 142 -1.40 5.30 15.51
N HIS A 143 -1.45 4.53 14.43
CA HIS A 143 -1.98 4.96 13.12
C HIS A 143 -3.46 4.59 12.95
N GLY A 144 -4.07 3.94 13.94
CA GLY A 144 -5.43 3.41 13.86
C GLY A 144 -5.60 2.34 12.77
N GLY A 145 -6.86 2.06 12.44
CA GLY A 145 -7.28 1.22 11.31
C GLY A 145 -7.15 -0.29 11.53
N GLU A 146 -8.03 -1.04 10.86
CA GLU A 146 -8.01 -2.50 10.78
C GLU A 146 -7.23 -2.98 9.54
N VAL A 147 -6.26 -3.87 9.76
CA VAL A 147 -5.38 -4.42 8.72
C VAL A 147 -5.19 -5.93 8.88
N TYR A 148 -4.95 -6.63 7.79
CA TYR A 148 -4.68 -8.06 7.77
C TYR A 148 -3.25 -8.43 8.13
N VAL A 149 -2.23 -7.72 7.64
CA VAL A 149 -0.83 -8.14 7.82
C VAL A 149 0.10 -7.03 8.29
N TYR A 150 -0.15 -5.78 7.92
CA TYR A 150 0.74 -4.67 8.24
C TYR A 150 0.94 -4.49 9.75
N ARG A 151 2.19 -4.55 10.21
CA ARG A 151 2.57 -4.50 11.64
C ARG A 151 1.86 -5.54 12.52
N ARG A 152 1.46 -6.67 11.92
CA ARG A 152 0.90 -7.83 12.64
C ARG A 152 1.87 -9.01 12.69
N ALA A 153 3.16 -8.79 12.45
CA ALA A 153 4.18 -9.84 12.48
C ALA A 153 4.10 -10.70 13.76
N GLY A 154 4.12 -12.02 13.61
CA GLY A 154 3.96 -12.98 14.71
C GLY A 154 2.52 -13.20 15.18
N GLN A 155 1.56 -12.34 14.82
CA GLN A 155 0.15 -12.53 15.14
C GLN A 155 -0.50 -13.52 14.17
N PRO A 156 -1.55 -14.25 14.59
CA PRO A 156 -2.29 -15.13 13.70
C PRO A 156 -2.97 -14.34 12.57
N CYS A 157 -2.87 -14.85 11.34
CA CYS A 157 -3.63 -14.36 10.20
C CYS A 157 -5.14 -14.41 10.51
N LEU A 158 -5.87 -13.34 10.17
CA LEU A 158 -7.31 -13.27 10.40
C LEU A 158 -8.12 -14.24 9.52
N VAL A 159 -7.48 -14.85 8.52
CA VAL A 159 -8.13 -15.76 7.57
C VAL A 159 -7.74 -17.21 7.85
N CYS A 160 -6.44 -17.52 7.93
CA CYS A 160 -5.96 -18.91 8.03
C CYS A 160 -5.26 -19.26 9.34
N GLY A 161 -5.14 -18.32 10.29
CA GLY A 161 -4.46 -18.53 11.58
C GLY A 161 -2.94 -18.62 11.52
N THR A 162 -2.32 -18.84 10.35
CA THR A 162 -0.86 -18.85 10.20
C THR A 162 -0.23 -17.53 10.66
N ALA A 163 0.89 -17.58 11.38
CA ALA A 163 1.57 -16.38 11.85
C ALA A 163 1.98 -15.48 10.67
N VAL A 164 1.67 -14.19 10.77
CA VAL A 164 2.10 -13.18 9.79
C VAL A 164 3.62 -13.06 9.83
N ALA A 165 4.26 -13.14 8.68
CA ALA A 165 5.70 -13.06 8.53
C ALA A 165 6.17 -11.61 8.32
N LEU A 166 7.43 -11.36 8.67
CA LEU A 166 8.13 -10.10 8.47
C LEU A 166 9.49 -10.37 7.82
N ALA A 167 9.83 -9.56 6.83
CA ALA A 167 11.15 -9.51 6.23
C ALA A 167 11.43 -8.08 5.75
N GLU A 168 12.67 -7.79 5.40
CA GLU A 168 12.99 -6.60 4.63
C GLU A 168 12.95 -6.91 3.13
N LEU A 169 12.37 -6.01 2.34
CA LEU A 169 12.40 -6.05 0.88
C LEU A 169 12.59 -4.63 0.33
N ALA A 170 13.68 -4.42 -0.39
CA ALA A 170 14.08 -3.12 -0.96
C ALA A 170 14.10 -1.98 0.10
N GLY A 171 14.73 -2.24 1.25
CA GLY A 171 14.90 -1.25 2.33
C GLY A 171 13.61 -0.88 3.08
N ARG A 172 12.54 -1.68 2.93
CA ARG A 172 11.25 -1.47 3.62
C ARG A 172 10.77 -2.79 4.22
N ASN A 173 10.18 -2.72 5.41
CA ASN A 173 9.49 -3.87 6.02
C ASN A 173 8.39 -4.39 5.10
N LEU A 174 8.37 -5.69 4.89
CA LEU A 174 7.38 -6.45 4.15
C LEU A 174 6.63 -7.36 5.14
N PHE A 175 5.31 -7.24 5.15
CA PHE A 175 4.42 -8.08 5.94
C PHE A 175 3.56 -8.93 5.00
N TRP A 176 3.43 -10.22 5.27
CA TRP A 176 2.59 -11.12 4.49
C TRP A 176 2.18 -12.34 5.30
N CYS A 177 1.12 -13.03 4.90
CA CYS A 177 0.77 -14.33 5.47
C CYS A 177 1.29 -15.45 4.57
N PRO A 178 2.22 -16.32 5.01
CA PRO A 178 2.74 -17.40 4.17
C PRO A 178 1.69 -18.48 3.87
N GLY A 179 0.62 -18.58 4.66
CA GLY A 179 -0.50 -19.49 4.40
C GLY A 179 -1.46 -18.98 3.32
N CYS A 180 -1.80 -17.68 3.33
CA CYS A 180 -2.71 -17.08 2.34
C CYS A 180 -2.00 -16.60 1.07
N GLN A 181 -0.68 -16.38 1.13
CA GLN A 181 0.14 -15.89 0.02
C GLN A 181 1.31 -16.86 -0.22
N PRO A 182 1.01 -18.10 -0.65
CA PRO A 182 2.05 -19.12 -0.85
C PRO A 182 3.02 -18.71 -1.97
N PRO A 183 4.31 -19.06 -1.88
CA PRO A 183 5.26 -18.83 -2.96
C PRO A 183 4.78 -19.51 -4.23
N VAL A 184 4.82 -18.79 -5.35
CA VAL A 184 4.54 -19.41 -6.66
C VAL A 184 5.81 -20.13 -7.11
N GLY A 185 5.73 -21.45 -7.19
CA GLY A 185 6.80 -22.32 -7.71
C GLY A 185 7.27 -22.00 -9.11
#